data_AF-A0A4U1ACM4-F1
#
_entry.id   AF-A0A4U1ACM4-F1
#
_cell.length_a   1.000
_cell.length_b   1.000
_cell.length_c   1.000
_cell.angle_alpha   90.00
_cell.angle_beta   90.00
_cell.angle_gamma   90.00
#
_symmetry.space_group_name_H-M   'P 1'
#
loop_
_entity.id
_entity.type
_entity.pdbx_description
1 polymer ?
#
loop_
_entity_poly.entity_id
_entity_poly.type
_entity_poly.pdbx_seq_one_letter_code
_entity_poly.pdbx_strand_id
1 'polypeptide(L)'
;MICEKTRLALQKLFPTPEPQEAPIEDAGEEKDKKVPQEPRNNGLVERDYAVHGYHLDAQVSPDQLLEAVTIVDEAEFFIESITGVDWIKDGQLEVIYDFSRYDFDLCRVVIRTRVDRNHPVVPTITGIYAGANWHERETHEFFGIKFTGHPHLVPLLLPEDADFHPLLKDFKA
;
A
#
# COMPACT_ATOMS: atom_id res chain seq x y z
N MET A 1 5.57 -22.30 7.95
CA MET A 1 5.98 -20.97 7.46
C MET A 1 4.74 -20.12 7.26
N ILE A 2 4.46 -19.20 8.19
CA ILE A 2 3.29 -18.31 8.14
C ILE A 2 3.30 -17.44 6.87
N CYS A 3 4.48 -16.96 6.48
CA CYS A 3 4.66 -16.11 5.30
C CYS A 3 4.19 -16.79 4.00
N GLU A 4 4.49 -18.09 3.83
CA GLU A 4 4.04 -18.86 2.67
C GLU A 4 2.51 -19.07 2.66
N LYS A 5 1.90 -19.29 3.84
CA LYS A 5 0.45 -19.42 3.95
C LYS A 5 -0.25 -18.10 3.60
N THR A 6 0.23 -16.98 4.16
CA THR A 6 -0.28 -15.64 3.87
C THR A 6 -0.10 -15.30 2.39
N ARG A 7 1.05 -15.65 1.79
CA ARG A 7 1.29 -15.51 0.35
C ARG A 7 0.24 -16.24 -0.47
N LEU A 8 0.00 -17.52 -0.19
CA LEU A 8 -0.98 -18.33 -0.91
C LEU A 8 -2.42 -17.81 -0.74
N ALA A 9 -2.74 -17.23 0.41
CA ALA A 9 -4.04 -16.60 0.65
C ALA A 9 -4.19 -15.31 -0.17
N LEU A 10 -3.23 -14.40 -0.09
CA LEU A 10 -3.21 -13.15 -0.88
C LEU A 10 -3.18 -13.40 -2.38
N GLN A 11 -2.51 -14.47 -2.83
CA GLN A 11 -2.44 -14.84 -4.24
C GLN A 11 -3.83 -15.14 -4.84
N LYS A 12 -4.82 -15.56 -4.03
CA LYS A 12 -6.19 -15.82 -4.49
C LYS A 12 -6.93 -14.55 -4.93
N LEU A 13 -6.50 -13.38 -4.46
CA LEU A 13 -7.07 -12.10 -4.86
C LEU A 13 -6.72 -11.72 -6.29
N PHE A 14 -5.65 -12.30 -6.83
CA PHE A 14 -5.16 -11.98 -8.15
C PHE A 14 -5.55 -13.10 -9.13
N PRO A 15 -6.30 -12.80 -10.21
CA PRO A 15 -6.48 -13.78 -11.26
C PRO A 15 -5.11 -14.19 -11.81
N THR A 16 -4.93 -15.48 -12.11
CA THR A 16 -3.68 -15.95 -12.74
C THR A 16 -3.48 -15.17 -14.04
N PRO A 17 -2.35 -14.47 -14.23
CA PRO A 17 -2.09 -13.82 -15.49
C PRO A 17 -2.02 -14.90 -16.59
N GLU A 18 -2.72 -14.69 -17.70
CA GLU A 18 -2.46 -15.48 -18.91
C GLU A 18 -0.97 -15.37 -19.26
N PRO A 19 -0.32 -16.45 -19.72
CA PRO A 19 1.11 -16.43 -20.00
C PRO A 19 1.38 -15.39 -21.09
N GLN A 20 1.94 -14.24 -20.73
CA GLN A 20 2.53 -13.32 -21.69
C GLN A 20 3.92 -13.85 -22.01
N GLU A 21 4.13 -14.24 -23.27
CA GLU A 21 5.41 -14.67 -23.82
C GLU A 21 6.47 -13.61 -23.51
N ALA A 22 7.50 -14.00 -22.76
CA ALA A 22 8.62 -13.14 -22.44
C ALA A 22 9.34 -12.72 -23.73
N PRO A 23 9.61 -11.43 -23.96
CA PRO A 23 10.58 -11.03 -24.96
C PRO A 23 11.96 -11.55 -24.55
N ILE A 24 12.67 -12.16 -25.50
CA ILE A 24 14.03 -12.65 -25.33
C ILE A 24 14.94 -11.44 -25.09
N GLU A 25 15.48 -11.28 -23.88
CA GLU A 25 16.47 -10.25 -23.55
C GLU A 25 17.88 -10.72 -23.95
N ASP A 26 18.54 -9.93 -24.79
CA ASP A 26 19.97 -10.06 -25.12
C ASP A 26 20.81 -9.29 -24.09
N ALA A 27 21.95 -9.87 -23.70
CA ALA A 27 22.77 -9.43 -22.58
C ALA A 27 23.55 -8.14 -22.89
N GLY A 28 23.41 -7.11 -22.04
CA GLY A 28 24.19 -5.87 -22.18
C GLY A 28 24.14 -4.93 -20.96
N GLU A 29 25.19 -5.03 -20.14
CA GLU A 29 25.84 -4.02 -19.27
C GLU A 29 25.03 -3.09 -18.33
N GLU A 30 25.38 -3.21 -17.04
CA GLU A 30 25.01 -2.32 -15.93
C GLU A 30 25.31 -0.84 -16.20
N LYS A 31 24.28 0.00 -16.12
CA LYS A 31 24.39 1.39 -15.65
C LYS A 31 23.23 1.70 -14.74
N ASP A 32 23.58 2.25 -13.59
CA ASP A 32 22.73 2.84 -12.55
C ASP A 32 21.76 3.86 -13.17
N LYS A 33 20.63 3.36 -13.66
CA LYS A 33 19.52 4.14 -14.19
C LYS A 33 18.35 3.89 -13.27
N LYS A 34 17.88 4.96 -12.63
CA LYS A 34 16.60 4.98 -11.91
C LYS A 34 15.52 4.54 -12.90
N VAL A 35 15.17 3.26 -12.86
CA VAL A 35 14.18 2.65 -13.76
C VAL A 35 12.90 3.48 -13.63
N PRO A 36 12.37 4.05 -14.72
CA PRO A 36 11.05 4.64 -14.70
C PRO A 36 10.10 3.55 -14.22
N GLN A 37 9.58 3.69 -12.99
CA GLN A 37 8.65 2.71 -12.45
C GLN A 37 7.36 2.87 -13.23
N GLU A 38 7.11 1.94 -14.16
CA GLU A 38 5.79 1.76 -14.73
C GLU A 38 4.76 1.62 -13.60
N PRO A 39 3.51 2.08 -13.80
CA PRO A 39 2.49 1.94 -12.77
C PRO A 39 2.42 0.49 -12.33
N ARG A 40 2.63 0.23 -11.03
CA ARG A 40 2.63 -1.12 -10.49
C ARG A 40 1.29 -1.76 -10.78
N ASN A 41 1.30 -2.81 -11.59
CA ASN A 41 0.12 -3.63 -11.84
C ASN A 41 -0.29 -4.33 -10.55
N ASN A 42 -1.60 -4.57 -10.38
CA ASN A 42 -2.10 -5.36 -9.27
C ASN A 42 -1.46 -6.75 -9.28
N GLY A 43 -0.96 -7.17 -8.12
CA GLY A 43 -0.24 -8.42 -8.00
C GLY A 43 0.46 -8.57 -6.66
N LEU A 44 0.95 -9.78 -6.43
CA LEU A 44 1.74 -10.15 -5.26
C LEU A 44 3.17 -10.46 -5.70
N VAL A 45 4.13 -9.80 -5.07
CA VAL A 45 5.55 -10.02 -5.33
C VAL A 45 6.26 -10.42 -4.05
N GLU A 46 6.99 -11.52 -4.09
CA GLU A 46 7.92 -11.90 -3.03
C GLU A 46 9.18 -11.03 -3.12
N ARG A 47 9.66 -10.57 -1.97
CA ARG A 47 10.84 -9.71 -1.87
C ARG A 47 11.84 -10.32 -0.91
N ASP A 48 13.11 -10.07 -1.20
CA ASP A 48 14.19 -10.34 -0.26
C ASP A 48 14.11 -9.34 0.90
N TYR A 49 13.87 -9.87 2.09
CA TYR A 49 13.80 -9.12 3.33
C TYR A 49 15.09 -8.34 3.62
N ALA A 50 16.27 -8.90 3.31
CA ALA A 50 17.54 -8.23 3.60
C ALA A 50 17.74 -6.95 2.78
N VAL A 51 17.07 -6.84 1.63
CA VAL A 51 17.17 -5.68 0.73
C VAL A 51 16.01 -4.69 0.97
N HIS A 52 14.78 -5.19 1.15
CA HIS A 52 13.59 -4.35 1.17
C HIS A 52 12.99 -4.13 2.56
N GLY A 53 13.33 -4.98 3.54
CA GLY A 53 12.77 -4.94 4.89
C GLY A 53 11.37 -5.56 5.02
N TYR A 54 10.85 -6.19 3.96
CA TYR A 54 9.59 -6.94 3.95
C TYR A 54 9.68 -8.15 3.03
N HIS A 55 8.80 -9.13 3.26
CA HIS A 55 8.80 -10.41 2.55
C HIS A 55 7.79 -10.43 1.40
N LEU A 56 6.63 -9.79 1.60
CA LEU A 56 5.53 -9.76 0.63
C LEU A 56 5.14 -8.32 0.31
N ASP A 57 4.96 -8.03 -0.98
CA ASP A 57 4.51 -6.75 -1.52
C ASP A 57 3.28 -6.99 -2.38
N ALA A 58 2.10 -6.61 -1.87
CA ALA A 58 0.81 -6.81 -2.53
C ALA A 58 0.26 -5.48 -3.02
N GLN A 59 0.22 -5.28 -4.34
CA GLN A 59 -0.49 -4.17 -4.97
C GLN A 59 -1.93 -4.59 -5.23
N VAL A 60 -2.89 -3.95 -4.57
CA VAL A 60 -4.33 -4.27 -4.68
C VAL A 60 -5.13 -3.07 -5.16
N SER A 61 -6.23 -3.33 -5.87
CA SER A 61 -7.22 -2.29 -6.13
C SER A 61 -7.94 -1.88 -4.83
N PRO A 62 -8.52 -0.66 -4.76
CA PRO A 62 -9.29 -0.23 -3.59
C PRO A 62 -10.42 -1.20 -3.21
N ASP A 63 -11.05 -1.83 -4.20
CA ASP A 63 -12.14 -2.80 -3.99
C ASP A 63 -11.66 -4.09 -3.31
N GLN A 64 -10.40 -4.47 -3.51
CA GLN A 64 -9.79 -5.66 -2.93
C GLN A 64 -9.11 -5.40 -1.58
N LEU A 65 -8.99 -4.13 -1.16
CA LEU A 65 -8.23 -3.75 0.02
C LEU A 65 -8.77 -4.42 1.29
N LEU A 66 -10.09 -4.38 1.51
CA LEU A 66 -10.70 -4.95 2.71
C LEU A 66 -10.48 -6.46 2.80
N GLU A 67 -10.58 -7.16 1.67
CA GLU A 67 -10.33 -8.60 1.61
C GLU A 67 -8.86 -8.93 1.89
N ALA A 68 -7.93 -8.17 1.30
CA ALA A 68 -6.49 -8.32 1.54
C ALA A 68 -6.13 -8.11 3.01
N VAL A 69 -6.70 -7.07 3.63
CA VAL A 69 -6.44 -6.75 5.04
C VAL A 69 -7.08 -7.79 5.96
N THR A 70 -8.26 -8.32 5.62
CA THR A 70 -8.90 -9.42 6.37
C THR A 70 -8.03 -10.67 6.34
N ILE A 71 -7.44 -11.03 5.19
CA ILE A 71 -6.51 -12.17 5.09
C ILE A 71 -5.31 -12.01 6.02
N VAL A 72 -4.79 -10.78 6.14
CA VAL A 72 -3.63 -10.47 6.98
C VAL A 72 -4.00 -10.44 8.47
N ASP A 73 -5.21 -9.99 8.81
CA ASP A 73 -5.76 -10.04 10.17
C ASP A 73 -6.03 -11.47 10.64
N GLU A 74 -6.65 -12.32 9.81
CA GLU A 74 -6.84 -13.75 10.09
C GLU A 74 -5.51 -14.49 10.26
N ALA A 75 -4.45 -13.99 9.63
CA ALA A 75 -3.09 -14.48 9.79
C ALA A 75 -2.36 -13.83 10.98
N GLU A 76 -3.07 -13.12 11.87
CA GLU A 76 -2.62 -12.48 13.12
C GLU A 76 -1.39 -11.58 12.94
N PHE A 77 -1.37 -10.78 11.88
CA PHE A 77 -0.37 -9.72 11.73
C PHE A 77 -0.81 -8.47 12.49
N PHE A 78 0.17 -7.75 13.03
CA PHE A 78 -0.01 -6.43 13.61
C PHE A 78 0.15 -5.37 12.52
N ILE A 79 -0.66 -4.32 12.60
CA ILE A 79 -0.48 -3.12 11.80
C ILE A 79 0.65 -2.27 12.39
N GLU A 80 1.60 -1.85 11.56
CA GLU A 80 2.72 -1.00 11.98
C GLU A 80 2.53 0.46 11.57
N SER A 81 2.10 0.65 10.32
CA SER A 81 2.07 1.97 9.71
C SER A 81 1.07 2.02 8.55
N ILE A 82 0.49 3.21 8.35
CA ILE A 82 -0.23 3.55 7.12
C ILE A 82 0.35 4.86 6.63
N THR A 83 0.79 4.89 5.37
CA THR A 83 1.44 6.06 4.78
C THR A 83 0.92 6.34 3.38
N GLY A 84 0.87 7.63 3.02
CA GLY A 84 0.56 8.09 1.67
C GLY A 84 1.81 8.36 0.84
N VAL A 85 1.72 8.14 -0.47
CA VAL A 85 2.75 8.52 -1.45
C VAL A 85 2.09 9.22 -2.64
N ASP A 86 2.58 10.40 -2.97
CA ASP A 86 2.12 11.15 -4.16
C ASP A 86 2.93 10.74 -5.40
N TRP A 87 2.29 10.01 -6.33
CA TRP A 87 2.84 9.68 -7.64
C TRP A 87 2.40 10.73 -8.67
N ILE A 88 2.82 11.99 -8.46
CA ILE A 88 2.43 13.15 -9.28
C ILE A 88 2.59 12.96 -10.79
N LYS A 89 3.62 12.21 -11.23
CA LYS A 89 3.86 11.92 -12.66
C LYS A 89 2.82 10.99 -13.26
N ASP A 90 2.25 10.11 -12.44
CA ASP A 90 1.27 9.11 -12.84
C ASP A 90 -0.16 9.60 -12.57
N GLY A 91 -0.32 10.78 -11.94
CA GLY A 91 -1.62 11.30 -11.54
C GLY A 91 -2.30 10.45 -10.46
N GLN A 92 -1.52 9.73 -9.65
CA GLN A 92 -2.02 8.78 -8.65
C GLN A 92 -1.54 9.13 -7.25
N LEU A 93 -2.36 8.82 -6.24
CA LEU A 93 -1.93 8.68 -4.86
C LEU A 93 -1.88 7.20 -4.50
N GLU A 94 -0.95 6.82 -3.64
CA GLU A 94 -0.82 5.45 -3.15
C GLU A 94 -0.90 5.45 -1.62
N VAL A 95 -1.68 4.54 -1.06
CA VAL A 95 -1.68 4.27 0.38
C VAL A 95 -0.99 2.94 0.60
N ILE A 96 -0.02 2.94 1.51
CA ILE A 96 0.81 1.80 1.87
C ILE A 96 0.47 1.42 3.30
N TYR A 97 0.15 0.15 3.52
CA TYR A 97 -0.14 -0.45 4.81
C TYR A 97 0.96 -1.46 5.13
N ASP A 98 1.70 -1.21 6.19
CA ASP A 98 2.76 -2.10 6.66
C ASP A 98 2.25 -2.98 7.79
N PHE A 99 2.43 -4.29 7.63
CA PHE A 99 2.04 -5.30 8.60
C PHE A 99 3.23 -6.18 8.98
N SER A 100 3.28 -6.59 10.25
CA SER A 100 4.34 -7.44 10.77
C SER A 100 3.82 -8.51 11.72
N ARG A 101 4.50 -9.65 11.73
CA ARG A 101 4.27 -10.71 12.70
C ARG A 101 5.60 -11.12 13.32
N TYR A 102 5.63 -11.19 14.66
CA TYR A 102 6.85 -11.37 15.44
C TYR A 102 6.90 -12.67 16.27
N ASP A 103 5.78 -13.39 16.43
CA ASP A 103 5.67 -14.42 17.47
C ASP A 103 6.53 -15.68 17.24
N PHE A 104 6.94 -15.99 16.00
CA PHE A 104 7.77 -17.17 15.71
C PHE A 104 8.67 -16.98 14.48
N ASP A 105 8.04 -16.90 13.31
CA ASP A 105 8.70 -16.61 12.04
C ASP A 105 8.46 -15.14 11.73
N LEU A 106 9.53 -14.35 11.61
CA LEU A 106 9.43 -12.97 11.16
C LEU A 106 8.83 -12.97 9.75
N CYS A 107 7.66 -12.36 9.59
CA CYS A 107 7.08 -12.09 8.30
C CYS A 107 6.55 -10.66 8.30
N ARG A 108 6.81 -9.96 7.20
CA ARG A 108 6.37 -8.59 6.98
C ARG A 108 5.71 -8.49 5.63
N VAL A 109 4.52 -7.90 5.62
CA VAL A 109 3.65 -7.81 4.46
C VAL A 109 3.34 -6.34 4.25
N VAL A 110 3.53 -5.88 3.02
CA VAL A 110 3.13 -4.55 2.62
C VAL A 110 1.96 -4.68 1.66
N ILE A 111 0.85 -4.04 1.98
CA ILE A 111 -0.30 -3.91 1.09
C ILE A 111 -0.32 -2.48 0.57
N ARG A 112 -0.43 -2.30 -0.75
CA ARG A 112 -0.45 -1.01 -1.42
C ARG A 112 -1.71 -0.88 -2.23
N THR A 113 -2.31 0.30 -2.21
CA THR A 113 -3.45 0.62 -3.06
C THR A 113 -3.24 1.95 -3.74
N ARG A 114 -3.48 2.00 -5.05
CA ARG A 114 -3.36 3.22 -5.85
C ARG A 114 -4.75 3.74 -6.20
N VAL A 115 -4.91 5.06 -6.11
CA VAL A 115 -6.14 5.79 -6.41
C VAL A 115 -5.84 7.01 -7.27
N ASP A 116 -6.86 7.49 -7.97
CA ASP A 116 -6.78 8.73 -8.73
C ASP A 116 -6.48 9.92 -7.80
N ARG A 117 -5.53 10.78 -8.19
CA ARG A 117 -5.10 11.93 -7.38
C ARG A 117 -6.17 13.02 -7.25
N ASN A 118 -7.06 13.17 -8.23
CA ASN A 118 -8.13 14.17 -8.22
C ASN A 118 -9.36 13.68 -7.46
N HIS A 119 -9.56 12.36 -7.40
CA HIS A 119 -10.61 11.72 -6.62
C HIS A 119 -10.07 10.57 -5.74
N PRO A 120 -9.23 10.89 -4.73
CA PRO A 120 -8.56 9.86 -3.95
C PRO A 120 -9.50 9.31 -2.88
N VAL A 121 -10.08 8.15 -3.15
CA VAL A 121 -11.05 7.48 -2.26
C VAL A 121 -10.62 6.04 -2.00
N VAL A 122 -10.49 5.66 -0.74
CA VAL A 122 -10.06 4.34 -0.28
C VAL A 122 -11.00 3.87 0.84
N PRO A 123 -11.36 2.58 0.95
CA PRO A 123 -12.12 2.10 2.11
C PRO A 123 -11.28 2.13 3.38
N THR A 124 -11.88 2.52 4.50
CA THR A 124 -11.23 2.46 5.82
C THR A 124 -10.98 1.01 6.23
N ILE A 125 -9.87 0.76 6.92
CA ILE A 125 -9.59 -0.52 7.57
C ILE A 125 -9.80 -0.45 9.09
N THR A 126 -10.30 0.68 9.61
CA THR A 126 -10.56 0.85 11.06
C THR A 126 -11.51 -0.17 11.66
N GLY A 127 -12.41 -0.73 10.85
CA GLY A 127 -13.30 -1.82 11.28
C GLY A 127 -12.59 -3.15 11.53
N ILE A 128 -11.39 -3.33 10.99
CA ILE A 128 -10.53 -4.52 11.19
C ILE A 128 -9.44 -4.16 12.21
N TYR A 129 -8.66 -3.11 11.92
CA TYR A 129 -7.57 -2.63 12.76
C TYR A 129 -7.92 -1.30 13.41
N ALA A 130 -8.25 -1.31 14.71
CA ALA A 130 -8.54 -0.07 15.45
C ALA A 130 -7.37 0.94 15.42
N GLY A 131 -6.13 0.46 15.33
CA GLY A 131 -4.92 1.30 15.21
C GLY A 131 -4.89 2.17 13.95
N ALA A 132 -5.61 1.77 12.89
CA ALA A 132 -5.67 2.53 11.64
C ALA A 132 -6.33 3.91 11.79
N ASN A 133 -7.10 4.14 12.85
CA ASN A 133 -7.89 5.37 13.01
C ASN A 133 -7.01 6.63 12.97
N TRP A 134 -5.89 6.62 13.70
CA TRP A 134 -4.98 7.76 13.72
C TRP A 134 -4.23 7.92 12.39
N HIS A 135 -3.74 6.81 11.83
CA HIS A 135 -2.94 6.85 10.60
C HIS A 135 -3.77 7.23 9.36
N GLU A 136 -5.02 6.80 9.28
CA GLU A 136 -5.93 7.19 8.19
C GLU A 136 -6.30 8.68 8.28
N ARG A 137 -6.48 9.22 9.49
CA ARG A 137 -6.71 10.66 9.69
C ARG A 137 -5.49 11.48 9.29
N GLU A 138 -4.29 11.06 9.71
CA GLU A 138 -3.03 11.69 9.31
C GLU A 138 -2.86 11.66 7.78
N THR A 139 -3.09 10.51 7.16
CA THR A 139 -2.98 10.34 5.71
C THR A 139 -4.00 11.20 4.95
N HIS A 140 -5.25 11.27 5.45
CA HIS A 140 -6.28 12.15 4.91
C HIS A 140 -5.87 13.62 4.98
N GLU A 141 -5.37 14.06 6.14
CA GLU A 141 -5.00 15.45 6.36
C GLU A 141 -3.80 15.88 5.52
N PHE A 142 -2.79 15.02 5.37
CA PHE A 142 -1.57 15.38 4.65
C PHE A 142 -1.60 15.16 3.14
N PHE A 143 -2.43 14.24 2.65
CA PHE A 143 -2.50 13.88 1.22
C PHE A 143 -3.88 14.13 0.59
N GLY A 144 -4.90 14.45 1.38
CA GLY A 144 -6.27 14.66 0.89
C GLY A 144 -7.05 13.38 0.58
N ILE A 145 -6.54 12.21 0.99
CA ILE A 145 -7.14 10.90 0.69
C ILE A 145 -8.38 10.67 1.57
N LYS A 146 -9.54 10.44 0.97
CA LYS A 146 -10.79 10.20 1.69
C LYS A 146 -10.97 8.72 2.02
N PHE A 147 -11.09 8.41 3.31
CA PHE A 147 -11.37 7.06 3.80
C PHE A 147 -12.87 6.84 4.00
N THR A 148 -13.49 6.01 3.15
CA THR A 148 -14.93 5.73 3.24
C THR A 148 -15.22 4.79 4.41
N GLY A 149 -16.24 5.12 5.21
CA GLY A 149 -16.63 4.36 6.40
C GLY A 149 -15.84 4.68 7.67
N HIS A 150 -14.86 5.59 7.62
CA HIS A 150 -14.06 5.95 8.79
C HIS A 150 -14.93 6.64 9.87
N PRO A 151 -14.84 6.23 11.16
CA PRO A 151 -15.78 6.67 12.20
C PRO A 151 -15.62 8.15 12.58
N HIS A 152 -14.43 8.74 12.40
CA HIS A 152 -14.14 10.10 12.84
C HIS A 152 -13.06 10.76 11.97
N LEU A 153 -13.35 10.95 10.68
CA LEU A 153 -12.40 11.51 9.71
C LEU A 153 -12.38 13.04 9.79
N VAL A 154 -11.66 13.55 10.78
CA VAL A 154 -11.44 15.00 10.98
C VAL A 154 -9.94 15.27 11.11
N PRO A 155 -9.48 16.52 10.86
CA PRO A 155 -8.09 16.94 11.05
C PRO A 155 -7.48 16.50 12.38
N LEU A 156 -6.18 16.26 12.41
CA LEU A 156 -5.47 15.67 13.54
C LEU A 156 -4.27 16.51 13.98
N LEU A 157 -3.43 16.93 13.02
CA LEU A 157 -2.11 17.53 13.25
C LEU A 157 -2.00 18.96 12.74
N LEU A 158 -2.68 19.29 11.64
CA LEU A 158 -2.67 20.62 11.06
C LEU A 158 -3.61 21.56 11.82
N PRO A 159 -3.42 22.89 11.71
CA PRO A 159 -4.38 23.87 12.21
C PRO A 159 -5.79 23.61 11.66
N GLU A 160 -6.81 23.90 12.47
CA GLU A 160 -8.23 23.64 12.10
C GLU A 160 -8.68 24.37 10.83
N ASP A 161 -8.00 25.46 10.47
CA ASP A 161 -8.24 26.29 9.29
C ASP A 161 -7.35 25.93 8.08
N ALA A 162 -6.57 24.85 8.16
CA ALA A 162 -5.74 24.40 7.06
C ALA A 162 -6.58 23.84 5.89
N ASP A 163 -6.50 24.50 4.73
CA ASP A 163 -7.11 24.06 3.47
C ASP A 163 -6.05 23.55 2.47
N PHE A 164 -4.98 22.94 3.00
CA PHE A 164 -3.86 22.46 2.19
C PHE A 164 -3.35 21.11 2.67
N HIS A 165 -2.68 20.40 1.75
CA HIS A 165 -2.12 19.07 1.96
C HIS A 165 -0.61 19.12 1.75
N PRO A 166 0.20 19.31 2.80
CA PRO A 166 1.60 19.70 2.67
C PRO A 166 2.51 18.58 2.14
N LEU A 167 2.08 17.31 2.16
CA LEU A 167 2.86 16.20 1.63
C LEU A 167 2.60 15.90 0.15
N LEU A 168 1.72 16.68 -0.51
CA LEU A 168 1.60 16.65 -1.96
C LEU A 168 2.82 17.30 -2.62
N LYS A 169 3.32 16.69 -3.70
CA LYS A 169 4.57 17.10 -4.37
C LYS A 169 4.48 18.44 -5.10
N ASP A 170 3.27 18.91 -5.40
CA ASP A 170 3.01 20.23 -5.99
C ASP A 170 2.73 21.32 -4.94
N PHE A 171 2.63 20.96 -3.65
CA PHE A 171 2.48 21.93 -2.59
C PHE A 171 3.73 22.83 -2.51
N LYS A 172 3.49 24.14 -2.45
CA LYS A 172 4.52 25.16 -2.23
C LYS A 172 4.19 25.88 -0.93
N ALA A 173 5.09 25.76 0.03
CA ALA A 173 5.02 26.43 1.33
C ALA A 173 5.29 27.94 1.21
#